data_AF-A0A2E8UI38-F1
#
_entry.id   AF-A0A2E8UI38-F1
#
_cell.length_a   1.000
_cell.length_b   1.000
_cell.length_c   1.000
_cell.angle_alpha   90.00
_cell.angle_beta   90.00
_cell.angle_gamma   90.00
#
_symmetry.space_group_name_H-M   'P 1'
#
loop_
_entity.id
_entity.type
_entity.pdbx_description
1 polymer ?
#
loop_
_entity_poly.entity_id
_entity_poly.type
_entity_poly.pdbx_seq_one_letter_code
_entity_poly.pdbx_strand_id
1 'polypeptide(L)'
;MADREHNSEWISEVRNNESREDSLRIIENALEKDPDNALLWVEAADLSLPPRSRGKPIDPTLSQSANALRCLRSAVECDPSMDEAWALGGLILVDHLGMLEDALEWWSNYREVNPESPVPLIEQASILARYGDYDKASQVSDQILLLEGSSLSTSQKRRLEDIRRSLHDAMKKKKDEIFRPQDPNDKRWGKISKFRNQKPVTQTYFLFFIIAPFVFMIGFVASASLSSYGAGGQVATFMTILIAFYTLTRASEPLFRWMNRNATDLDRALDIEMASGKTCIPEDIRGGRLHKKMLTYRPPAWLERHEKIVAGGQRISRKWSTEFKPN
;
A
#
# COMPACT_ATOMS: atom_id res chain seq x y z
N MET A 1 18.41 -29.93 24.27
CA MET A 1 18.06 -28.58 24.77
C MET A 1 19.37 -27.87 25.00
N ALA A 2 19.90 -27.21 23.97
CA ALA A 2 21.03 -26.33 24.14
C ALA A 2 20.45 -24.99 24.59
N ASP A 3 20.87 -24.51 25.76
CA ASP A 3 20.60 -23.15 26.21
C ASP A 3 21.19 -22.20 25.16
N ARG A 4 20.36 -21.68 24.25
CA ARG A 4 20.75 -20.49 23.49
C ARG A 4 20.79 -19.35 24.50
N GLU A 5 21.98 -18.92 24.90
CA GLU A 5 22.20 -17.75 25.79
C GLU A 5 21.42 -16.51 25.31
N HIS A 6 21.17 -16.41 23.99
CA HIS A 6 20.45 -15.31 23.37
C HIS A 6 19.01 -15.70 23.00
N ASN A 7 18.17 -15.89 24.03
CA ASN A 7 16.74 -16.16 23.89
C ASN A 7 15.88 -14.86 23.91
N SER A 8 14.56 -15.00 23.78
CA SER A 8 13.64 -13.86 23.78
C SER A 8 13.66 -13.05 25.08
N GLU A 9 13.94 -13.69 26.22
CA GLU A 9 14.01 -13.03 27.52
C GLU A 9 15.25 -12.13 27.59
N TRP A 10 16.41 -12.65 27.17
CA TRP A 10 17.64 -11.87 27.10
C TRP A 10 17.52 -10.67 26.16
N ILE A 11 16.92 -10.86 24.98
CA ILE A 11 16.61 -9.77 24.04
C ILE A 11 15.75 -8.70 24.72
N SER A 12 14.71 -9.11 25.46
CA SER A 12 13.82 -8.18 26.15
C SER A 12 14.52 -7.40 27.25
N GLU A 13 15.47 -8.02 27.94
CA GLU A 13 16.30 -7.39 28.96
C GLU A 13 17.22 -6.32 28.35
N VAL A 14 17.93 -6.66 27.27
CA VAL A 14 18.78 -5.73 26.52
C VAL A 14 17.99 -4.53 26.00
N ARG A 15 16.77 -4.76 25.52
CA ARG A 15 15.88 -3.69 25.02
C ARG A 15 15.40 -2.75 26.12
N ASN A 16 15.16 -3.26 27.33
CA ASN A 16 14.62 -2.48 28.43
C ASN A 16 15.68 -1.71 29.21
N ASN A 17 16.89 -2.25 29.29
CA ASN A 17 17.95 -1.70 30.13
C ASN A 17 18.86 -0.70 29.41
N GLU A 18 19.03 -0.84 28.09
CA GLU A 18 20.00 -0.08 27.31
C GLU A 18 19.36 0.94 26.37
N SER A 19 20.16 1.90 25.89
CA SER A 19 19.73 2.80 24.82
C SER A 19 19.56 2.02 23.50
N ARG A 20 18.71 2.49 22.57
CA ARG A 20 18.48 1.78 21.29
C ARG A 20 19.76 1.53 20.49
N GLU A 21 20.70 2.47 20.53
CA GLU A 21 22.00 2.36 19.85
C GLU A 21 22.91 1.32 20.53
N ASP A 22 22.91 1.29 21.86
CA ASP A 22 23.70 0.31 22.63
C ASP A 22 23.08 -1.09 22.54
N SER A 23 21.75 -1.21 22.60
CA SER A 23 21.04 -2.46 22.32
C SER A 23 21.41 -3.00 20.94
N LEU A 24 21.43 -2.16 19.91
CA LEU A 24 21.81 -2.60 18.56
C LEU A 24 23.24 -3.15 18.53
N ARG A 25 24.21 -2.47 19.17
CA ARG A 25 25.60 -2.96 19.27
C ARG A 25 25.72 -4.29 20.01
N ILE A 26 24.96 -4.46 21.09
CA ILE A 26 24.95 -5.70 21.88
C ILE A 26 24.38 -6.84 21.03
N ILE A 27 23.28 -6.60 20.31
CA ILE A 27 22.67 -7.57 19.40
C ILE A 27 23.61 -7.90 18.24
N GLU A 28 24.30 -6.91 17.64
CA GLU A 28 25.28 -7.14 16.57
C GLU A 28 26.46 -8.01 17.04
N ASN A 29 27.00 -7.76 18.25
CA ASN A 29 28.04 -8.61 18.84
C ASN A 29 27.54 -10.03 19.15
N ALA A 30 26.28 -10.17 19.57
CA ALA A 30 25.67 -11.48 19.74
C ALA A 30 25.52 -12.22 18.40
N LEU A 31 25.15 -11.52 17.32
CA LEU A 31 25.09 -12.06 15.97
C LEU A 31 26.45 -12.51 15.42
N GLU A 32 27.55 -11.86 15.80
CA GLU A 32 28.90 -12.31 15.44
C GLU A 32 29.24 -13.68 16.07
N LYS A 33 28.66 -13.99 17.23
CA LYS A 33 28.87 -15.26 17.96
C LYS A 33 27.87 -16.34 17.57
N ASP A 34 26.63 -15.95 17.28
CA ASP A 34 25.50 -16.83 16.96
C ASP A 34 24.77 -16.32 15.70
N PRO A 35 25.38 -16.45 14.50
CA PRO A 35 24.83 -15.92 13.25
C PRO A 35 23.59 -16.67 12.78
N ASP A 36 23.33 -17.87 13.28
CA ASP A 36 22.20 -18.73 12.88
C ASP A 36 20.92 -18.44 13.70
N ASN A 37 20.92 -17.40 14.53
CA ASN A 37 19.81 -17.03 15.39
C ASN A 37 18.87 -16.01 14.72
N ALA A 38 17.78 -16.52 14.15
CA ALA A 38 16.77 -15.70 13.48
C ALA A 38 16.17 -14.59 14.35
N LEU A 39 15.99 -14.83 15.66
CA LEU A 39 15.43 -13.83 16.57
C LEU A 39 16.34 -12.60 16.69
N LEU A 40 17.65 -12.80 16.77
CA LEU A 40 18.62 -11.71 16.81
C LEU A 40 18.59 -10.88 15.52
N TRP A 41 18.41 -11.53 14.37
CA TRP A 41 18.27 -10.82 13.08
C TRP A 41 16.99 -9.98 13.00
N VAL A 42 15.85 -10.50 13.48
CA VAL A 42 14.59 -9.73 13.56
C VAL A 42 14.75 -8.53 14.48
N GLU A 43 15.40 -8.72 15.61
CA GLU A 43 15.64 -7.66 16.58
C GLU A 43 16.58 -6.57 16.06
N ALA A 44 17.68 -6.96 15.40
CA ALA A 44 18.57 -6.02 14.71
C ALA A 44 17.81 -5.22 13.63
N ALA A 45 16.87 -5.87 12.93
CA ALA A 45 16.02 -5.19 11.95
C ALA A 45 15.08 -4.17 12.61
N ASP A 46 14.37 -4.53 13.69
CA ASP A 46 13.51 -3.58 14.41
C ASP A 46 14.35 -2.42 14.95
N LEU A 47 15.46 -2.68 15.65
CA LEU A 47 16.33 -1.66 16.23
C LEU A 47 16.89 -0.68 15.19
N SER A 48 17.14 -1.16 13.96
CA SER A 48 17.57 -0.32 12.83
C SER A 48 16.47 0.63 12.32
N LEU A 49 15.19 0.28 12.53
CA LEU A 49 14.06 1.12 12.19
C LEU A 49 13.81 2.17 13.27
N PRO A 50 13.20 3.32 12.91
CA PRO A 50 12.78 4.31 13.89
C PRO A 50 11.78 3.72 14.89
N PRO A 51 11.83 4.13 16.17
CA PRO A 51 10.98 3.56 17.20
C PRO A 51 9.51 3.85 16.93
N ARG A 52 8.65 2.90 17.31
CA ARG A 52 7.20 3.06 17.24
C ARG A 52 6.77 4.21 18.17
N SER A 53 6.43 5.35 17.60
CA SER A 53 5.95 6.52 18.34
C SER A 53 4.44 6.42 18.61
N ARG A 54 4.01 6.83 19.81
CA ARG A 54 2.56 7.02 20.11
C ARG A 54 1.95 8.18 19.31
N GLY A 55 2.79 9.06 18.76
CA GLY A 55 2.39 10.19 17.93
C GLY A 55 2.40 9.86 16.44
N LYS A 56 2.83 10.81 15.61
CA LYS A 56 3.01 10.56 14.18
C LYS A 56 4.12 9.51 13.98
N PRO A 57 3.87 8.41 13.25
CA PRO A 57 4.91 7.46 12.88
C PRO A 57 6.07 8.18 12.18
N ILE A 58 7.29 7.85 12.58
CA ILE A 58 8.50 8.32 11.91
C ILE A 58 8.81 7.28 10.84
N ASP A 59 8.80 7.69 9.58
CA ASP A 59 9.15 6.81 8.47
C ASP A 59 10.68 6.65 8.39
N PRO A 60 11.19 5.45 8.08
CA PRO A 60 12.63 5.21 7.94
C PRO A 60 13.24 5.92 6.73
N THR A 61 14.55 6.18 6.82
CA THR A 61 15.39 6.59 5.69
C THR A 61 15.74 5.39 4.81
N LEU A 62 16.24 5.62 3.59
CA LEU A 62 16.60 4.53 2.68
C LEU A 62 17.66 3.59 3.28
N SER A 63 18.63 4.15 4.01
CA SER A 63 19.68 3.37 4.67
C SER A 63 19.10 2.45 5.75
N GLN A 64 18.20 2.98 6.59
CA GLN A 64 17.54 2.20 7.64
C GLN A 64 16.67 1.09 7.05
N SER A 65 15.86 1.40 6.03
CA SER A 65 15.05 0.39 5.34
C SER A 65 15.89 -0.69 4.68
N ALA A 66 17.01 -0.33 4.04
CA ALA A 66 17.91 -1.29 3.41
C ALA A 66 18.60 -2.20 4.44
N ASN A 67 19.08 -1.63 5.55
CA ASN A 67 19.70 -2.41 6.63
C ASN A 67 18.70 -3.36 7.29
N ALA A 68 17.49 -2.88 7.61
CA ALA A 68 16.43 -3.71 8.17
C ALA A 68 16.05 -4.85 7.23
N LEU A 69 15.88 -4.57 5.92
CA LEU A 69 15.58 -5.60 4.92
C LEU A 69 16.71 -6.65 4.80
N ARG A 70 17.98 -6.24 4.90
CA ARG A 70 19.12 -7.16 4.93
C ARG A 70 19.02 -8.11 6.13
N CYS A 71 18.80 -7.57 7.32
CA CYS A 71 18.66 -8.39 8.53
C CYS A 71 17.45 -9.34 8.43
N LEU A 72 16.32 -8.89 7.87
CA LEU A 72 15.13 -9.74 7.70
C LEU A 72 15.35 -10.87 6.69
N ARG A 73 16.13 -10.64 5.63
CA ARG A 73 16.55 -11.71 4.72
C ARG A 73 17.36 -12.78 5.45
N SER A 74 18.35 -12.37 6.26
CA SER A 74 19.10 -13.30 7.11
C SER A 74 18.19 -14.04 8.10
N ALA A 75 17.21 -13.35 8.69
CA ALA A 75 16.27 -13.98 9.63
C ALA A 75 15.47 -15.11 8.99
N VAL A 76 14.90 -14.89 7.80
CA VAL A 76 14.11 -15.93 7.10
C VAL A 76 14.97 -17.04 6.50
N GLU A 77 16.25 -16.77 6.22
CA GLU A 77 17.21 -17.80 5.83
C GLU A 77 17.56 -18.72 7.01
N CYS A 78 17.71 -18.16 8.22
CA CYS A 78 17.96 -18.92 9.45
C CYS A 78 16.73 -19.70 9.94
N ASP A 79 15.56 -19.06 9.96
CA ASP A 79 14.29 -19.67 10.34
C ASP A 79 13.17 -19.22 9.39
N PRO A 80 12.86 -20.04 8.36
CA PRO A 80 11.81 -19.71 7.41
C PRO A 80 10.40 -19.70 8.01
N SER A 81 10.20 -20.27 9.20
CA SER A 81 8.90 -20.29 9.89
C SER A 81 8.60 -18.99 10.65
N MET A 82 9.52 -18.02 10.63
CA MET A 82 9.41 -16.75 11.34
C MET A 82 8.45 -15.77 10.62
N ASP A 83 7.15 -15.92 10.85
CA ASP A 83 6.09 -15.10 10.24
C ASP A 83 6.31 -13.59 10.42
N GLU A 84 6.85 -13.15 11.56
CA GLU A 84 7.14 -11.75 11.84
C GLU A 84 8.19 -11.16 10.87
N ALA A 85 9.22 -11.93 10.54
CA ALA A 85 10.27 -11.50 9.63
C ALA A 85 9.73 -11.30 8.21
N TRP A 86 8.90 -12.23 7.74
CA TRP A 86 8.19 -12.13 6.46
C TRP A 86 7.26 -10.92 6.42
N ALA A 87 6.47 -10.71 7.48
CA ALA A 87 5.53 -9.60 7.58
C ALA A 87 6.25 -8.24 7.54
N LEU A 88 7.30 -8.07 8.34
CA LEU A 88 8.06 -6.82 8.40
C LEU A 88 8.84 -6.57 7.09
N GLY A 89 9.44 -7.61 6.50
CA GLY A 89 10.18 -7.50 5.23
C GLY A 89 9.26 -7.06 4.09
N GLY A 90 8.08 -7.67 4.01
CA GLY A 90 7.07 -7.32 3.01
C GLY A 90 6.54 -5.89 3.17
N LEU A 91 6.32 -5.44 4.41
CA LEU A 91 5.95 -4.04 4.70
C LEU A 91 7.02 -3.07 4.20
N ILE A 92 8.30 -3.32 4.50
CA ILE A 92 9.40 -2.45 4.07
C ILE A 92 9.49 -2.40 2.54
N LEU A 93 9.39 -3.55 1.87
CA LEU A 93 9.44 -3.63 0.41
C LEU A 93 8.30 -2.83 -0.25
N VAL A 94 7.07 -2.99 0.24
CA VAL A 94 5.88 -2.39 -0.37
C VAL A 94 5.74 -0.91 -0.02
N ASP A 95 5.82 -0.57 1.27
CA ASP A 95 5.42 0.75 1.78
C ASP A 95 6.60 1.72 1.85
N HIS A 96 7.79 1.26 2.25
CA HIS A 96 8.94 2.14 2.43
C HIS A 96 9.86 2.23 1.20
N LEU A 97 10.06 1.13 0.48
CA LEU A 97 10.99 1.09 -0.66
C LEU A 97 10.28 1.15 -2.02
N GLY A 98 8.99 0.80 -2.09
CA GLY A 98 8.24 0.69 -3.35
C GLY A 98 8.81 -0.37 -4.30
N MET A 99 9.53 -1.35 -3.75
CA MET A 99 10.16 -2.45 -4.47
C MET A 99 9.13 -3.57 -4.67
N LEU A 100 8.15 -3.29 -5.52
CA LEU A 100 6.97 -4.13 -5.67
C LEU A 100 7.23 -5.47 -6.38
N GLU A 101 8.21 -5.56 -7.30
CA GLU A 101 8.61 -6.85 -7.88
C GLU A 101 9.31 -7.72 -6.84
N ASP A 102 10.26 -7.15 -6.08
CA ASP A 102 10.92 -7.85 -4.99
C ASP A 102 9.92 -8.26 -3.90
N ALA A 103 8.86 -7.48 -3.67
CA ALA A 103 7.77 -7.85 -2.78
C ALA A 103 6.97 -9.05 -3.32
N LEU A 104 6.69 -9.13 -4.62
CA LEU A 104 6.01 -10.28 -5.22
C LEU A 104 6.85 -11.56 -5.07
N GLU A 105 8.16 -11.47 -5.23
CA GLU A 105 9.10 -12.57 -5.00
C GLU A 105 9.15 -12.94 -3.51
N TRP A 106 9.31 -11.96 -2.61
CA TRP A 106 9.31 -12.16 -1.16
C TRP A 106 8.08 -12.94 -0.68
N TRP A 107 6.90 -12.53 -1.12
CA TRP A 107 5.66 -13.22 -0.81
C TRP A 107 5.53 -14.58 -1.50
N SER A 108 6.16 -14.78 -2.66
CA SER A 108 6.20 -16.09 -3.30
C SER A 108 7.03 -17.07 -2.48
N ASN A 109 8.21 -16.66 -2.01
CA ASN A 109 9.08 -17.46 -1.17
C ASN A 109 8.40 -17.79 0.17
N TYR A 110 7.69 -16.83 0.77
CA TYR A 110 6.92 -17.11 2.00
C TYR A 110 5.83 -18.18 1.80
N ARG A 111 5.18 -18.24 0.62
CA ARG A 111 4.19 -19.30 0.32
C ARG A 111 4.81 -20.68 0.20
N GLU A 112 6.08 -20.79 -0.18
CA GLU A 112 6.75 -22.09 -0.27
C GLU A 112 6.93 -22.72 1.11
N VAL A 113 7.12 -21.89 2.14
CA VAL A 113 7.33 -22.33 3.53
C VAL A 113 6.03 -22.34 4.35
N ASN A 114 5.08 -21.44 4.05
CA ASN A 114 3.79 -21.35 4.71
C ASN A 114 2.64 -21.25 3.68
N PRO A 115 2.26 -22.37 3.01
CA PRO A 115 1.28 -22.38 1.93
C PRO A 115 -0.15 -22.12 2.39
N GLU A 116 -0.47 -22.35 3.67
CA GLU A 116 -1.80 -22.14 4.23
C GLU A 116 -2.08 -20.67 4.55
N SER A 117 -1.03 -19.83 4.63
CA SER A 117 -1.17 -18.42 4.94
C SER A 117 -1.86 -17.67 3.81
N PRO A 118 -2.98 -16.96 4.07
CA PRO A 118 -3.65 -16.15 3.06
C PRO A 118 -2.97 -14.79 2.84
N VAL A 119 -2.04 -14.39 3.72
CA VAL A 119 -1.38 -13.07 3.68
C VAL A 119 -0.65 -12.83 2.36
N PRO A 120 0.24 -13.74 1.89
CA PRO A 120 0.94 -13.56 0.62
C PRO A 120 0.02 -13.31 -0.57
N LEU A 121 -1.07 -14.08 -0.68
CA LEU A 121 -2.00 -13.97 -1.81
C LEU A 121 -2.72 -12.62 -1.82
N ILE A 122 -3.13 -12.13 -0.64
CA ILE A 122 -3.77 -10.81 -0.50
C ILE A 122 -2.81 -9.70 -0.90
N GLU A 123 -1.54 -9.80 -0.48
CA GLU A 123 -0.51 -8.82 -0.84
C GLU A 123 -0.18 -8.85 -2.33
N GLN A 124 0.02 -10.04 -2.90
CA GLN A 124 0.27 -10.22 -4.33
C GLN A 124 -0.90 -9.70 -5.18
N ALA A 125 -2.14 -10.02 -4.83
CA ALA A 125 -3.32 -9.50 -5.54
C ALA A 125 -3.41 -7.96 -5.45
N SER A 126 -3.06 -7.38 -4.30
CA SER A 126 -2.98 -5.93 -4.10
C SER A 126 -1.93 -5.28 -5.01
N ILE A 127 -0.72 -5.85 -5.07
CA ILE A 127 0.38 -5.34 -5.90
C ILE A 127 0.02 -5.43 -7.39
N LEU A 128 -0.52 -6.57 -7.84
CA LEU A 128 -0.95 -6.76 -9.23
C LEU A 128 -2.07 -5.79 -9.63
N ALA A 129 -3.00 -5.51 -8.71
CA ALA A 129 -4.04 -4.50 -8.93
C ALA A 129 -3.47 -3.07 -9.05
N ARG A 130 -2.40 -2.75 -8.30
CA ARG A 130 -1.67 -1.47 -8.42
C ARG A 130 -1.01 -1.34 -9.79
N TYR A 131 -0.35 -2.39 -10.28
CA TYR A 131 0.19 -2.44 -11.65
C TYR A 131 -0.87 -2.33 -12.73
N GLY A 132 -2.13 -2.66 -12.42
CA GLY A 132 -3.20 -2.75 -13.41
C GLY A 132 -3.19 -4.07 -14.19
N ASP A 133 -2.43 -5.06 -13.72
CA ASP A 133 -2.43 -6.44 -14.23
C ASP A 133 -3.62 -7.21 -13.63
N TYR A 134 -4.82 -6.72 -13.97
CA TYR A 134 -6.08 -7.20 -13.40
C TYR A 134 -6.36 -8.67 -13.70
N ASP A 135 -5.88 -9.19 -14.84
CA ASP A 135 -6.01 -10.61 -15.20
C ASP A 135 -5.26 -11.50 -14.20
N LYS A 136 -4.00 -11.17 -13.89
CA LYS A 136 -3.19 -11.90 -12.90
C LYS A 136 -3.75 -11.70 -11.49
N ALA A 137 -4.14 -10.48 -11.14
CA ALA A 137 -4.74 -10.19 -9.84
C ALA A 137 -6.05 -10.97 -9.60
N SER A 138 -6.86 -11.19 -10.64
CA SER A 138 -8.05 -12.04 -10.55
C SER A 138 -7.69 -13.50 -10.27
N GLN A 139 -6.70 -14.04 -10.98
CA GLN A 139 -6.25 -15.42 -10.76
C GLN A 139 -5.78 -15.64 -9.32
N VAL A 140 -4.94 -14.74 -8.79
CA VAL A 140 -4.50 -14.79 -7.38
C VAL A 140 -5.68 -14.64 -6.42
N SER A 141 -6.64 -13.75 -6.73
CA SER A 141 -7.83 -13.54 -5.88
C SER A 141 -8.74 -14.76 -5.84
N ASP A 142 -8.80 -15.55 -6.91
CA ASP A 142 -9.59 -16.78 -6.96
C ASP A 142 -8.89 -17.93 -6.22
N GLN A 143 -7.55 -17.96 -6.16
CA GLN A 143 -6.81 -18.89 -5.29
C GLN A 143 -7.13 -18.69 -3.80
N ILE A 144 -7.34 -17.44 -3.37
CA ILE A 144 -7.73 -17.15 -1.97
C ILE A 144 -9.08 -17.79 -1.61
N LEU A 145 -9.99 -17.95 -2.58
CA LEU A 145 -11.28 -18.60 -2.33
C LEU A 145 -11.17 -20.11 -2.17
N LEU A 146 -10.11 -20.71 -2.71
CA LEU A 146 -9.80 -22.13 -2.54
C LEU A 146 -9.24 -22.42 -1.14
N LEU A 147 -8.57 -21.44 -0.53
CA LEU A 147 -8.25 -21.48 0.90
C LEU A 147 -9.55 -21.35 1.68
N GLU A 148 -9.84 -22.27 2.60
CA GLU A 148 -11.09 -22.31 3.35
C GLU A 148 -11.43 -20.92 3.94
N GLY A 149 -12.52 -20.29 3.48
CA GLY A 149 -12.88 -18.91 3.86
C GLY A 149 -13.14 -18.66 5.36
N SER A 150 -13.09 -19.72 6.18
CA SER A 150 -13.08 -19.70 7.64
C SER A 150 -11.74 -19.22 8.23
N SER A 151 -10.62 -19.38 7.52
CA SER A 151 -9.28 -18.99 7.99
C SER A 151 -9.02 -17.48 7.93
N LEU A 152 -9.76 -16.74 7.09
CA LEU A 152 -9.56 -15.31 6.88
C LEU A 152 -10.12 -14.48 8.05
N SER A 153 -9.29 -13.60 8.59
CA SER A 153 -9.74 -12.56 9.53
C SER A 153 -10.71 -11.57 8.85
N THR A 154 -11.53 -10.89 9.65
CA THR A 154 -12.49 -9.86 9.14
C THR A 154 -11.80 -8.76 8.33
N SER A 155 -10.58 -8.37 8.73
CA SER A 155 -9.79 -7.36 8.01
C SER A 155 -9.37 -7.86 6.63
N GLN A 156 -8.84 -9.10 6.57
CA GLN A 156 -8.45 -9.75 5.31
C GLN A 156 -9.65 -9.95 4.37
N LYS A 157 -10.83 -10.32 4.91
CA LYS A 157 -12.08 -10.44 4.14
C LYS A 157 -12.47 -9.12 3.47
N ARG A 158 -12.45 -8.01 4.21
CA ARG A 158 -12.73 -6.68 3.63
C ARG A 158 -11.73 -6.31 2.54
N ARG A 159 -10.44 -6.50 2.80
CA ARG A 159 -9.40 -6.17 1.81
C ARG A 159 -9.56 -6.98 0.52
N LEU A 160 -9.90 -8.26 0.64
CA LEU A 160 -10.21 -9.12 -0.50
C LEU A 160 -11.46 -8.62 -1.26
N GLU A 161 -12.53 -8.27 -0.55
CA GLU A 161 -13.74 -7.71 -1.18
C GLU A 161 -13.44 -6.41 -1.93
N ASP A 162 -12.63 -5.52 -1.36
CA ASP A 162 -12.22 -4.27 -1.99
C ASP A 162 -11.40 -4.51 -3.27
N ILE A 163 -10.43 -5.44 -3.22
CA ILE A 163 -9.66 -5.87 -4.38
C ILE A 163 -10.61 -6.42 -5.45
N ARG A 164 -11.50 -7.36 -5.10
CA ARG A 164 -12.45 -7.98 -6.04
C ARG A 164 -13.40 -6.96 -6.66
N ARG A 165 -13.87 -5.98 -5.89
CA ARG A 165 -14.71 -4.88 -6.39
C ARG A 165 -13.94 -4.04 -7.40
N SER A 166 -12.69 -3.71 -7.10
CA SER A 166 -11.79 -2.99 -8.01
C SER A 166 -11.52 -3.76 -9.30
N LEU A 167 -11.27 -5.07 -9.19
CA LEU A 167 -11.04 -5.97 -10.33
C LEU A 167 -12.26 -6.07 -11.22
N HIS A 168 -13.45 -6.30 -10.64
CA HIS A 168 -14.68 -6.39 -11.40
C HIS A 168 -15.00 -5.06 -12.13
N ASP A 169 -14.79 -3.92 -11.49
CA ASP A 169 -14.93 -2.60 -12.12
C ASP A 169 -13.91 -2.37 -13.24
N ALA A 170 -12.70 -2.93 -13.11
CA ALA A 170 -11.66 -2.85 -14.11
C ALA A 170 -11.91 -3.78 -15.30
N MET A 171 -12.36 -5.02 -15.07
CA MET A 171 -12.72 -5.98 -16.11
C MET A 171 -13.88 -5.51 -16.99
N LYS A 172 -14.81 -4.72 -16.42
CA LYS A 172 -15.89 -4.07 -17.20
C LYS A 172 -15.38 -2.98 -18.13
N LYS A 173 -14.21 -2.40 -17.88
CA LYS A 173 -13.61 -1.40 -18.77
C LYS A 173 -12.97 -2.09 -19.96
N LYS A 174 -13.07 -1.47 -21.14
CA LYS A 174 -12.37 -1.95 -22.34
C LYS A 174 -10.86 -2.03 -22.07
N LYS A 175 -10.18 -3.05 -22.62
CA LYS A 175 -8.73 -3.26 -22.49
C LYS A 175 -7.92 -2.01 -22.85
N ASP A 176 -8.39 -1.23 -23.83
CA ASP A 176 -7.80 0.04 -24.28
C ASP A 176 -7.88 1.19 -23.26
N GLU A 177 -8.63 1.03 -22.16
CA GLU A 177 -8.72 2.02 -21.09
C GLU A 177 -7.74 1.79 -19.94
N ILE A 178 -7.10 0.62 -19.88
CA ILE A 178 -6.11 0.28 -18.86
C ILE A 178 -4.83 1.03 -19.19
N PHE A 179 -4.43 1.92 -18.28
CA PHE A 179 -3.22 2.72 -18.44
C PHE A 179 -1.97 1.83 -18.34
N ARG A 180 -1.10 1.91 -19.35
CA ARG A 180 0.20 1.23 -19.40
C ARG A 180 1.33 2.29 -19.41
N PRO A 181 1.85 2.69 -18.24
CA PRO A 181 2.89 3.71 -18.14
C PRO A 181 4.16 3.40 -18.96
N GLN A 182 4.47 2.11 -19.15
CA GLN A 182 5.63 1.67 -19.91
C GLN A 182 5.54 1.97 -21.41
N ASP A 183 4.34 2.26 -21.94
CA ASP A 183 4.17 2.70 -23.33
C ASP A 183 4.15 4.24 -23.40
N PRO A 184 5.18 4.88 -23.97
CA PRO A 184 5.20 6.34 -24.11
C PRO A 184 4.07 6.90 -24.98
N ASN A 185 3.49 6.07 -25.86
CA ASN A 185 2.43 6.46 -26.77
C ASN A 185 1.01 6.17 -26.22
N ASP A 186 0.89 5.76 -24.95
CA ASP A 186 -0.41 5.57 -24.33
C ASP A 186 -1.20 6.90 -24.31
N LYS A 187 -2.45 6.86 -24.81
CA LYS A 187 -3.36 8.03 -24.89
C LYS A 187 -3.56 8.71 -23.52
N ARG A 188 -3.37 7.98 -22.43
CA ARG A 188 -3.48 8.46 -21.05
C ARG A 188 -2.42 9.50 -20.70
N TRP A 189 -1.21 9.38 -21.25
CA TRP A 189 -0.16 10.39 -21.03
C TRP A 189 -0.60 11.79 -21.47
N GLY A 190 -1.32 11.90 -22.60
CA GLY A 190 -1.90 13.16 -23.05
C GLY A 190 -2.92 13.75 -22.07
N LYS A 191 -3.72 12.91 -21.40
CA LYS A 191 -4.67 13.36 -20.37
C LYS A 191 -3.94 13.82 -19.10
N ILE A 192 -2.96 13.05 -18.64
CA ILE A 192 -2.16 13.39 -17.45
C ILE A 192 -1.40 14.71 -17.70
N SER A 193 -0.78 14.87 -18.88
CA SER A 193 -0.07 16.11 -19.24
C SER A 193 -1.00 17.32 -19.26
N LYS A 194 -2.23 17.19 -19.78
CA LYS A 194 -3.24 18.27 -19.76
C LYS A 194 -3.64 18.68 -18.34
N PHE A 195 -3.77 17.71 -17.43
CA PHE A 195 -4.20 17.92 -16.05
C PHE A 195 -3.05 17.94 -15.03
N ARG A 196 -1.79 18.06 -15.48
CA ARG A 196 -0.57 17.98 -14.65
C ARG A 196 -0.49 18.97 -13.48
N ASN A 197 -1.30 20.02 -13.51
CA ASN A 197 -1.34 21.07 -12.48
C ASN A 197 -2.57 21.01 -11.58
N GLN A 198 -3.47 20.04 -11.77
CA GLN A 198 -4.62 19.81 -10.90
C GLN A 198 -4.22 18.85 -9.77
N LYS A 199 -4.49 19.25 -8.52
CA LYS A 199 -4.22 18.40 -7.35
C LYS A 199 -5.28 17.29 -7.25
N PRO A 200 -4.95 16.14 -6.66
CA PRO A 200 -5.96 15.14 -6.33
C PRO A 200 -6.99 15.74 -5.37
N VAL A 201 -8.24 15.38 -5.58
CA VAL A 201 -9.36 15.76 -4.74
C VAL A 201 -9.37 14.86 -3.52
N THR A 202 -9.25 15.44 -2.32
CA THR A 202 -9.32 14.67 -1.07
C THR A 202 -10.76 14.28 -0.76
N GLN A 203 -10.94 13.16 -0.04
CA GLN A 203 -12.26 12.69 0.37
C GLN A 203 -13.00 13.75 1.22
N THR A 204 -12.30 14.41 2.14
CA THR A 204 -12.85 15.50 2.96
C THR A 204 -13.33 16.67 2.10
N TYR A 205 -12.54 17.10 1.12
CA TYR A 205 -12.95 18.16 0.19
C TYR A 205 -14.20 17.75 -0.59
N PHE A 206 -14.22 16.52 -1.11
CA PHE A 206 -15.36 16.00 -1.86
C PHE A 206 -16.63 15.95 -1.00
N LEU A 207 -16.53 15.47 0.25
CA LEU A 207 -17.65 15.42 1.18
C LEU A 207 -18.21 16.81 1.48
N PHE A 208 -17.36 17.78 1.82
CA PHE A 208 -17.83 19.11 2.22
C PHE A 208 -18.29 19.99 1.06
N PHE A 209 -17.62 19.94 -0.09
CA PHE A 209 -17.88 20.88 -1.19
C PHE A 209 -18.75 20.29 -2.30
N ILE A 210 -18.81 18.96 -2.42
CA ILE A 210 -19.64 18.31 -3.43
C ILE A 210 -20.85 17.64 -2.80
N ILE A 211 -20.71 16.84 -1.74
CA ILE A 211 -21.85 16.09 -1.18
C ILE A 211 -22.72 16.96 -0.24
N ALA A 212 -22.10 17.67 0.71
CA ALA A 212 -22.82 18.39 1.75
C ALA A 212 -23.85 19.40 1.23
N PRO A 213 -23.60 20.20 0.18
CA PRO A 213 -24.60 21.14 -0.34
C PRO A 213 -25.91 20.47 -0.76
N PHE A 214 -25.84 19.30 -1.41
CA PHE A 214 -27.05 18.57 -1.80
C PHE A 214 -27.75 17.94 -0.61
N VAL A 215 -27.00 17.42 0.36
CA VAL A 215 -27.57 16.87 1.61
C VAL A 215 -28.28 17.97 2.41
N PHE A 216 -27.68 19.16 2.51
CA PHE A 216 -28.30 20.32 3.16
C PHE A 216 -29.55 20.78 2.42
N MET A 217 -29.53 20.80 1.08
CA MET A 217 -30.70 21.14 0.27
C MET A 217 -31.85 20.16 0.50
N ILE A 218 -31.57 18.85 0.51
CA ILE A 218 -32.57 17.80 0.81
C ILE A 218 -33.09 17.97 2.25
N GLY A 219 -32.19 18.20 3.21
CA GLY A 219 -32.56 18.45 4.61
C GLY A 219 -33.45 19.66 4.79
N PHE A 220 -33.18 20.75 4.07
CA PHE A 220 -34.00 21.97 4.09
C PHE A 220 -35.41 21.70 3.55
N VAL A 221 -35.52 21.01 2.41
CA VAL A 221 -36.83 20.64 1.83
C VAL A 221 -37.60 19.68 2.72
N ALA A 222 -36.93 18.68 3.29
CA ALA A 222 -37.52 17.74 4.23
C ALA A 222 -38.02 18.47 5.49
N SER A 223 -37.22 19.38 6.05
CA SER A 223 -37.61 20.18 7.21
C SER A 223 -38.81 21.07 6.90
N ALA A 224 -38.81 21.76 5.76
CA ALA A 224 -39.94 22.59 5.34
C ALA A 224 -41.24 21.79 5.19
N SER A 225 -41.16 20.55 4.73
CA SER A 225 -42.33 19.69 4.48
C SER A 225 -42.81 18.94 5.73
N LEU A 226 -41.89 18.56 6.62
CA LEU A 226 -42.17 17.67 7.76
C LEU A 226 -42.23 18.41 9.09
N SER A 227 -41.80 19.68 9.17
CA SER A 227 -41.82 20.46 10.41
C SER A 227 -43.22 20.63 11.02
N SER A 228 -44.27 20.57 10.21
CA SER A 228 -45.67 20.66 10.67
C SER A 228 -46.11 19.49 11.56
N TYR A 229 -45.37 18.38 11.56
CA TYR A 229 -45.69 17.17 12.35
C TYR A 229 -45.02 17.15 13.74
N GLY A 230 -44.53 18.30 14.23
CA GLY A 230 -43.93 18.44 15.55
C GLY A 230 -42.67 17.58 15.73
N ALA A 231 -42.50 16.99 16.91
CA ALA A 231 -41.30 16.20 17.25
C ALA A 231 -41.09 14.99 16.31
N GLY A 232 -42.18 14.32 15.89
CA GLY A 232 -42.09 13.21 14.94
C GLY A 232 -41.57 13.64 13.57
N GLY A 233 -41.96 14.83 13.11
CA GLY A 233 -41.47 15.43 11.86
C GLY A 233 -39.98 15.78 11.89
N GLN A 234 -39.47 16.22 13.04
CA GLN A 234 -38.04 16.49 13.24
C GLN A 234 -37.21 15.20 13.18
N VAL A 235 -37.67 14.13 13.83
CA VAL A 235 -37.02 12.80 13.75
C VAL A 235 -37.03 12.28 12.31
N ALA A 236 -38.15 12.40 11.60
CA ALA A 236 -38.26 12.00 10.19
C ALA A 236 -37.32 12.80 9.28
N THR A 237 -37.19 14.11 9.51
CA THR A 237 -36.23 14.96 8.79
C THR A 237 -34.79 14.50 9.03
N PHE A 238 -34.43 14.22 10.28
CA PHE A 238 -33.09 13.73 10.63
C PHE A 238 -32.77 12.38 9.95
N MET A 239 -33.70 11.43 9.98
CA MET A 239 -33.55 10.15 9.28
C MET A 239 -33.41 10.34 7.77
N THR A 240 -34.18 11.28 7.18
CA THR A 240 -34.07 11.63 5.76
C THR A 240 -32.68 12.15 5.42
N ILE A 241 -32.12 13.03 6.26
CA ILE A 241 -30.75 13.56 6.09
C ILE A 241 -29.71 12.42 6.18
N LEU A 242 -29.83 11.50 7.14
CA LEU A 242 -28.91 10.36 7.27
C LEU A 242 -28.97 9.43 6.06
N ILE A 243 -30.17 9.09 5.60
CA ILE A 243 -30.38 8.25 4.41
C ILE A 243 -29.83 8.97 3.17
N ALA A 244 -30.13 10.26 2.99
CA ALA A 244 -29.61 11.07 1.90
C ALA A 244 -28.07 11.12 1.92
N PHE A 245 -27.45 11.35 3.09
CA PHE A 245 -26.00 11.36 3.21
C PHE A 245 -25.37 10.02 2.82
N TYR A 246 -25.88 8.90 3.34
CA TYR A 246 -25.38 7.57 3.02
C TYR A 246 -25.51 7.25 1.52
N THR A 247 -26.69 7.50 0.96
CA THR A 247 -26.99 7.22 -0.45
C THR A 247 -26.19 8.11 -1.41
N LEU A 248 -26.10 9.43 -1.16
CA LEU A 248 -25.31 10.33 -1.99
C LEU A 248 -23.82 9.99 -1.93
N THR A 249 -23.29 9.68 -0.75
CA THR A 249 -21.88 9.30 -0.61
C THR A 249 -21.56 8.05 -1.44
N ARG A 250 -22.44 7.04 -1.41
CA ARG A 250 -22.27 5.82 -2.21
C ARG A 250 -22.46 6.05 -3.71
N ALA A 251 -23.46 6.84 -4.10
CA ALA A 251 -23.75 7.13 -5.51
C ALA A 251 -22.69 8.02 -6.19
N SER A 252 -21.97 8.83 -5.41
CA SER A 252 -20.96 9.77 -5.91
C SER A 252 -19.54 9.17 -6.01
N GLU A 253 -19.33 7.95 -5.52
CA GLU A 253 -18.05 7.23 -5.58
C GLU A 253 -17.46 7.12 -7.01
N PRO A 254 -18.25 6.84 -8.08
CA PRO A 254 -17.72 6.85 -9.45
C PRO A 254 -17.23 8.21 -9.91
N LEU A 255 -17.90 9.30 -9.50
CA LEU A 255 -17.50 10.67 -9.82
C LEU A 255 -16.19 11.03 -9.12
N PHE A 256 -16.07 10.70 -7.83
CA PHE A 256 -14.82 10.89 -7.08
C PHE A 256 -13.64 10.16 -7.74
N ARG A 257 -13.84 8.88 -8.11
CA ARG A 257 -12.83 8.10 -8.84
C ARG A 257 -12.49 8.71 -10.19
N TRP A 258 -13.48 9.25 -10.90
CA TRP A 258 -13.26 9.93 -12.17
C TRP A 258 -12.42 11.20 -12.02
N MET A 259 -12.71 12.05 -11.03
CA MET A 259 -11.92 13.26 -10.76
C MET A 259 -10.46 12.94 -10.39
N ASN A 260 -10.26 11.83 -9.67
CA ASN A 260 -8.93 11.39 -9.24
C ASN A 260 -8.23 10.43 -10.21
N ARG A 261 -8.85 10.10 -11.36
CA ARG A 261 -8.31 9.09 -12.28
C ARG A 261 -6.89 9.42 -12.73
N ASN A 262 -6.59 10.67 -13.03
CA ASN A 262 -5.24 11.09 -13.46
C ASN A 262 -4.21 10.95 -12.35
N ALA A 263 -4.61 11.15 -11.09
CA ALA A 263 -3.73 10.95 -9.94
C ALA A 263 -3.45 9.46 -9.74
N THR A 264 -4.46 8.60 -9.83
CA THR A 264 -4.30 7.14 -9.77
C THR A 264 -3.45 6.60 -10.93
N ASP A 265 -3.65 7.11 -12.15
CA ASP A 265 -2.85 6.73 -13.31
C ASP A 265 -1.38 7.15 -13.07
N LEU A 266 -1.12 8.37 -12.59
CA LEU A 266 0.24 8.82 -12.25
C LEU A 266 0.85 8.00 -11.10
N ASP A 267 0.06 7.62 -10.11
CA ASP A 267 0.51 6.78 -9.00
C ASP A 267 0.98 5.41 -9.48
N ARG A 268 0.25 4.80 -10.42
CA ARG A 268 0.68 3.57 -11.10
C ARG A 268 1.98 3.76 -11.87
N ALA A 269 2.17 4.91 -12.53
CA ALA A 269 3.42 5.19 -13.21
C ALA A 269 4.60 5.24 -12.23
N LEU A 270 4.43 5.92 -11.08
CA LEU A 270 5.44 5.96 -10.02
C LEU A 270 5.75 4.56 -9.47
N ASP A 271 4.73 3.74 -9.25
CA ASP A 271 4.89 2.36 -8.80
C ASP A 271 5.70 1.52 -9.80
N ILE A 272 5.47 1.70 -11.11
CA ILE A 272 6.26 1.03 -12.17
C ILE A 272 7.70 1.57 -12.24
N GLU A 273 7.93 2.87 -12.04
CA GLU A 273 9.30 3.40 -11.99
C GLU A 273 10.10 2.77 -10.85
N MET A 274 9.47 2.67 -9.68
CA MET A 274 10.08 2.09 -8.50
C MET A 274 10.30 0.59 -8.65
N ALA A 275 9.35 -0.13 -9.21
CA ALA A 275 9.45 -1.55 -9.47
C ALA A 275 10.57 -1.88 -10.47
N SER A 276 10.63 -1.15 -11.59
CA SER A 276 11.58 -1.43 -12.66
C SER A 276 12.99 -0.85 -12.42
N GLY A 277 13.13 0.08 -11.47
CA GLY A 277 14.36 0.86 -11.29
C GLY A 277 14.67 1.78 -12.48
N LYS A 278 13.70 2.04 -13.35
CA LYS A 278 13.83 2.81 -14.59
C LYS A 278 12.72 3.85 -14.70
N THR A 279 12.99 4.88 -15.47
CA THR A 279 12.06 6.00 -15.69
C THR A 279 11.06 5.70 -16.81
N CYS A 280 9.79 6.08 -16.58
CA CYS A 280 8.71 6.03 -17.57
C CYS A 280 7.92 7.35 -17.65
N ILE A 281 7.95 8.16 -16.59
CA ILE A 281 7.22 9.43 -16.51
C ILE A 281 7.93 10.50 -17.35
N PRO A 282 7.22 11.15 -18.30
CA PRO A 282 7.73 12.28 -19.06
C PRO A 282 8.10 13.51 -18.20
N GLU A 283 9.15 14.24 -18.60
CA GLU A 283 9.66 15.42 -17.88
C GLU A 283 8.65 16.56 -17.75
N ASP A 284 7.75 16.73 -18.74
CA ASP A 284 6.68 17.74 -18.68
C ASP A 284 5.69 17.46 -17.53
N ILE A 285 5.50 16.18 -17.18
CA ILE A 285 4.62 15.75 -16.10
C ILE A 285 5.35 15.82 -14.75
N ARG A 286 6.65 15.45 -14.70
CA ARG A 286 7.46 15.53 -13.46
C ARG A 286 7.48 16.93 -12.85
N GLY A 287 7.58 17.96 -13.69
CA GLY A 287 7.55 19.36 -13.25
C GLY A 287 6.18 19.84 -12.74
N GLY A 288 5.11 19.08 -12.99
CA GLY A 288 3.73 19.45 -12.67
C GLY A 288 3.41 19.47 -11.17
N ARG A 289 2.40 20.25 -10.78
CA ARG A 289 1.92 20.31 -9.39
C ARG A 289 1.30 18.99 -8.91
N LEU A 290 0.72 18.21 -9.82
CA LEU A 290 0.14 16.90 -9.52
C LEU A 290 1.24 15.94 -9.06
N HIS A 291 2.30 15.79 -9.86
CA HIS A 291 3.44 14.94 -9.52
C HIS A 291 4.09 15.34 -8.19
N LYS A 292 4.40 16.62 -8.00
CA LYS A 292 4.91 17.13 -6.73
C LYS A 292 4.00 16.82 -5.55
N LYS A 293 2.68 16.89 -5.74
CA LYS A 293 1.72 16.57 -4.68
C LYS A 293 1.70 15.07 -4.38
N MET A 294 1.80 14.21 -5.40
CA MET A 294 1.88 12.76 -5.22
C MET A 294 3.10 12.34 -4.40
N LEU A 295 4.26 12.96 -4.63
CA LEU A 295 5.48 12.71 -3.85
C LEU A 295 5.32 13.04 -2.36
N THR A 296 4.47 14.02 -1.99
CA THR A 296 4.23 14.35 -0.56
C THR A 296 3.54 13.25 0.24
N TYR A 297 2.98 12.23 -0.43
CA TYR A 297 2.35 11.09 0.21
C TYR A 297 3.31 9.89 0.39
N ARG A 298 4.55 9.99 -0.11
CA ARG A 298 5.52 8.91 -0.08
C ARG A 298 6.49 9.07 1.11
N PRO A 299 6.94 7.96 1.72
CA PRO A 299 7.88 8.03 2.83
C PRO A 299 9.29 8.46 2.36
N PRO A 300 10.17 8.89 3.27
CA PRO A 300 11.52 9.36 2.96
C PRO A 300 12.37 8.32 2.22
N ALA A 301 12.39 7.06 2.68
CA ALA A 301 13.10 5.98 2.00
C ALA A 301 12.69 5.81 0.53
N TRP A 302 11.39 5.95 0.25
CA TRP A 302 10.84 5.86 -1.10
C TRP A 302 11.34 7.02 -1.96
N LEU A 303 11.31 8.24 -1.41
CA LEU A 303 11.73 9.46 -2.09
C LEU A 303 13.22 9.45 -2.43
N GLU A 304 14.08 9.10 -1.48
CA GLU A 304 15.52 8.97 -1.72
C GLU A 304 15.85 7.96 -2.82
N ARG A 305 15.13 6.83 -2.84
CA ARG A 305 15.29 5.81 -3.90
C ARG A 305 14.76 6.30 -5.24
N HIS A 306 13.62 6.98 -5.26
CA HIS A 306 13.05 7.57 -6.48
C HIS A 306 14.00 8.58 -7.10
N GLU A 307 14.60 9.46 -6.29
CA GLU A 307 15.59 10.44 -6.74
C GLU A 307 16.81 9.76 -7.40
N LYS A 308 17.32 8.67 -6.81
CA LYS A 308 18.42 7.88 -7.40
C LYS A 308 18.03 7.25 -8.74
N ILE A 309 16.81 6.72 -8.87
CA ILE A 309 16.30 6.14 -10.12
C ILE A 309 16.18 7.21 -11.20
N VAL A 310 15.61 8.37 -10.86
CA VAL A 310 15.46 9.49 -11.78
C VAL A 310 16.82 10.03 -12.23
N ALA A 311 17.78 10.15 -11.32
CA ALA A 311 19.16 10.56 -11.64
C ALA A 311 19.86 9.55 -12.57
N GLY A 312 19.53 8.26 -12.47
CA GLY A 312 20.04 7.23 -13.38
C GLY A 312 19.57 7.38 -14.83
N GLY A 313 18.43 8.03 -15.08
CA GLY A 313 17.95 8.43 -16.41
C GLY A 313 17.65 7.28 -17.39
N GLN A 314 17.74 6.03 -16.97
CA GLN A 314 17.47 4.87 -17.82
C GLN A 314 15.97 4.78 -18.09
N ARG A 315 15.58 4.59 -19.35
CA ARG A 315 14.16 4.43 -19.72
C ARG A 315 13.72 2.97 -19.65
N ILE A 316 12.49 2.76 -19.19
CA ILE A 316 11.87 1.43 -19.17
C ILE A 316 11.62 0.91 -20.59
N SER A 317 11.67 -0.42 -20.76
CA SER A 317 11.28 -1.06 -22.02
C SER A 317 9.76 -1.02 -22.20
N ARG A 318 9.30 -0.77 -23.43
CA ARG A 318 7.86 -0.82 -23.78
C ARG A 318 7.21 -2.19 -23.50
N LYS A 319 8.02 -3.25 -23.51
CA LYS A 319 7.57 -4.63 -23.24
C LYS A 319 7.70 -5.03 -21.78
N TRP A 320 8.01 -4.09 -20.89
CA TRP A 320 8.12 -4.40 -19.47
C TRP A 320 6.77 -4.87 -18.92
N SER A 321 6.83 -5.96 -18.16
CA SER A 321 5.75 -6.58 -17.42
C SER A 321 6.34 -7.25 -16.20
N THR A 322 5.56 -7.39 -15.13
CA THR A 322 5.98 -8.17 -13.95
C THR A 322 6.36 -9.59 -14.34
N GLU A 323 7.47 -10.06 -13.78
CA GLU A 323 7.97 -11.42 -13.98
C GLU A 323 7.13 -12.45 -13.20
N PHE A 324 6.35 -11.97 -12.21
CA PHE A 324 5.47 -12.79 -11.39
C PHE A 324 4.47 -13.58 -12.25
N LYS A 325 4.42 -14.88 -11.99
CA LYS A 325 3.42 -15.79 -12.54
C LYS A 325 2.57 -16.32 -11.39
N PRO A 326 1.24 -16.16 -11.44
CA PRO A 326 0.36 -16.89 -10.53
C PRO A 326 0.49 -18.38 -10.90
N ASN A 327 1.10 -19.16 -10.01
CA ASN A 327 1.19 -20.62 -10.11
C ASN A 327 -0.10 -21.26 -9.62
#